data_AF-A0A3C0ZAY8-F1
#
_entry.id   AF-A0A3C0ZAY8-F1
#
_cell.length_a   1.000
_cell.length_b   1.000
_cell.length_c   1.000
_cell.angle_alpha   90.00
_cell.angle_beta   90.00
_cell.angle_gamma   90.00
#
_symmetry.space_group_name_H-M   'P 1'
#
loop_
_entity.id
_entity.type
_entity.pdbx_description
1 polymer ?
#
loop_
_entity_poly.entity_id
_entity_poly.type
_entity_poly.pdbx_seq_one_letter_code
_entity_poly.pdbx_strand_id
1 'polypeptide(L)'
;MSCSKDSTVTPEPESVAKPYNAVAAFTSTDAYFELYIYRFDDATQTWGKRIRAHYPTVSLTDTTYMGFTNPYVTDSGVNLFQMVTLYSDKIGSTNIKTAGINVDQVLQFLPNENNDKIGKVTVKEQQVKIYKKTESAEERKDMEFFEIGISGSGTYDLNEGVIDLEVNFNESAIGGANKVTRKYKLSTKALEL
;
A
#
# COMPACT_ATOMS: atom_id res chain seq x y z
N MET A 1 -50.59 0.81 -49.99
CA MET A 1 -50.84 0.47 -48.58
C MET A 1 -49.84 -0.63 -48.23
N SER A 2 -48.74 -0.36 -47.55
CA SER A 2 -48.55 0.03 -46.14
C SER A 2 -47.93 -1.16 -45.40
N CYS A 3 -46.63 -0.99 -45.12
CA CYS A 3 -45.82 -1.50 -44.00
C CYS A 3 -46.07 -2.89 -43.41
N SER A 4 -45.00 -3.69 -43.33
CA SER A 4 -44.44 -4.03 -42.01
C SER A 4 -42.94 -4.20 -42.13
N LYS A 5 -42.20 -3.30 -41.46
CA LYS A 5 -40.77 -3.43 -41.19
C LYS A 5 -40.64 -4.45 -40.08
N ASP A 6 -39.90 -5.51 -40.34
CA ASP A 6 -39.46 -6.44 -39.32
C ASP A 6 -38.37 -5.73 -38.49
N SER A 7 -38.73 -5.28 -37.29
CA SER A 7 -37.80 -4.66 -36.36
C SER A 7 -37.04 -5.76 -35.64
N THR A 8 -35.85 -6.10 -36.14
CA THR A 8 -34.88 -6.86 -35.36
C THR A 8 -34.42 -5.99 -34.18
N VAL A 9 -35.01 -6.22 -33.01
CA VAL A 9 -34.48 -5.70 -31.74
C VAL A 9 -33.18 -6.45 -31.48
N THR A 10 -32.06 -5.84 -31.84
CA THR A 10 -30.74 -6.28 -31.38
C THR A 10 -30.73 -6.09 -29.86
N PRO A 11 -30.48 -7.14 -29.05
CA PRO A 11 -30.33 -6.96 -27.62
C PRO A 11 -29.14 -6.01 -27.40
N GLU A 12 -29.37 -4.96 -26.62
CA GLU A 12 -28.32 -4.07 -26.14
C GLU A 12 -27.26 -4.94 -25.44
N PRO A 13 -25.96 -4.82 -25.79
CA PRO A 13 -24.95 -5.60 -25.11
C PRO A 13 -25.02 -5.27 -23.61
N GLU A 14 -25.17 -6.31 -22.78
CA GLU A 14 -25.07 -6.17 -21.33
C GLU A 14 -23.80 -5.37 -21.04
N SER A 15 -23.98 -4.22 -20.37
CA SER A 15 -22.86 -3.38 -19.94
C SER A 15 -21.96 -4.22 -19.06
N VAL A 16 -20.85 -4.71 -19.61
CA VAL A 16 -19.78 -5.30 -18.82
C VAL A 16 -19.26 -4.17 -17.95
N ALA A 17 -19.58 -4.20 -16.66
CA ALA A 17 -19.10 -3.23 -15.70
C ALA A 17 -17.57 -3.17 -15.85
N LYS A 18 -17.05 -1.98 -16.21
CA LYS A 18 -15.61 -1.74 -16.21
C LYS A 18 -15.11 -2.09 -14.79
N PRO A 19 -14.03 -2.88 -14.62
CA PRO A 19 -13.57 -3.25 -13.29
C PRO A 19 -13.37 -1.98 -12.46
N TYR A 20 -14.05 -1.91 -11.32
CA TYR A 20 -13.90 -0.80 -10.39
C TYR A 20 -12.42 -0.70 -10.04
N ASN A 21 -11.82 0.48 -10.28
CA ASN A 21 -10.43 0.69 -9.92
C ASN A 21 -10.35 0.87 -8.41
N ALA A 22 -10.21 -0.24 -7.67
CA ALA A 22 -10.14 -0.23 -6.21
C ALA A 22 -9.01 0.68 -5.69
N VAL A 23 -7.92 0.84 -6.46
CA VAL A 23 -6.83 1.78 -6.14
C VAL A 23 -7.34 3.22 -6.00
N ALA A 24 -8.27 3.65 -6.86
CA ALA A 24 -8.82 5.00 -6.84
C ALA A 24 -9.64 5.29 -5.58
N ALA A 25 -10.17 4.27 -4.89
CA ALA A 25 -10.86 4.46 -3.62
C ALA A 25 -9.90 4.71 -2.43
N PHE A 26 -8.64 4.31 -2.57
CA PHE A 26 -7.62 4.41 -1.51
C PHE A 26 -6.49 5.40 -1.83
N THR A 27 -6.62 6.18 -2.90
CA THR A 27 -5.67 7.21 -3.33
C THR A 27 -6.37 8.54 -3.55
N SER A 28 -5.63 9.63 -3.52
CA SER A 28 -6.12 10.98 -3.86
C SER A 28 -5.02 11.75 -4.59
N THR A 29 -5.41 12.73 -5.40
CA THR A 29 -4.51 13.73 -5.98
C THR A 29 -4.15 14.84 -5.00
N ASP A 30 -4.81 14.89 -3.84
CA ASP A 30 -4.53 15.90 -2.80
C ASP A 30 -3.15 15.66 -2.18
N ALA A 31 -2.38 16.74 -2.06
CA ALA A 31 -1.07 16.69 -1.44
C ALA A 31 -1.17 16.18 0.01
N TYR A 32 -0.29 15.25 0.37
CA TYR A 32 -0.23 14.63 1.71
C TYR A 32 -1.51 13.88 2.14
N PHE A 33 -2.38 13.48 1.21
CA PHE A 33 -3.42 12.51 1.52
C PHE A 33 -2.79 11.26 2.14
N GLU A 34 -3.31 10.82 3.28
CA GLU A 34 -2.85 9.63 3.98
C GLU A 34 -4.03 8.79 4.45
N LEU A 35 -3.89 7.48 4.33
CA LEU A 35 -4.83 6.53 4.93
C LEU A 35 -4.68 6.51 6.45
N TYR A 36 -5.71 6.00 7.13
CA TYR A 36 -5.66 5.63 8.52
C TYR A 36 -5.10 4.21 8.61
N ILE A 37 -3.84 4.09 8.99
CA ILE A 37 -3.14 2.80 9.04
C ILE A 37 -2.90 2.41 10.48
N TYR A 38 -3.24 1.18 10.84
CA TYR A 38 -3.08 0.59 12.16
C TYR A 38 -2.34 -0.72 12.03
N ARG A 39 -1.52 -1.04 13.04
CA ARG A 39 -0.85 -2.35 13.16
C ARG A 39 -1.39 -3.05 14.39
N PHE A 40 -1.72 -4.32 14.25
CA PHE A 40 -2.09 -5.16 15.39
C PHE A 40 -0.84 -5.49 16.22
N ASP A 41 -0.97 -5.44 17.54
CA ASP A 41 0.04 -5.88 18.48
C ASP A 41 -0.36 -7.22 19.07
N ASP A 42 0.33 -8.30 18.65
CA ASP A 42 0.05 -9.65 19.12
C ASP A 42 0.35 -9.83 20.62
N ALA A 43 1.23 -9.03 21.22
CA ALA A 43 1.55 -9.14 22.64
C ALA A 43 0.41 -8.62 23.52
N THR A 44 -0.23 -7.52 23.11
CA THR A 44 -1.33 -6.91 23.85
C THR A 44 -2.70 -7.30 23.31
N GLN A 45 -2.76 -7.95 22.15
CA GLN A 45 -4.00 -8.30 21.43
C GLN A 45 -4.86 -7.06 21.10
N THR A 46 -4.22 -5.93 20.78
CA THR A 46 -4.90 -4.67 20.48
C THR A 46 -4.41 -4.04 19.18
N TRP A 47 -5.26 -3.21 18.56
CA TRP A 47 -4.83 -2.33 17.48
C TRP A 47 -4.05 -1.15 18.04
N GLY A 48 -2.85 -0.92 17.50
CA GLY A 48 -2.02 0.21 17.89
C GLY A 48 -2.61 1.56 17.45
N LYS A 49 -1.93 2.65 17.84
CA LYS A 49 -2.28 4.00 17.36
C LYS A 49 -2.12 4.11 15.85
N ARG A 50 -2.82 5.09 15.25
CA ARG A 50 -2.66 5.44 13.84
C ARG A 50 -1.18 5.70 13.51
N ILE A 51 -0.68 5.00 12.51
CA ILE A 51 0.62 5.23 11.90
C ILE A 51 0.43 6.28 10.80
N ARG A 52 1.30 7.30 10.81
CA ARG A 52 1.24 8.45 9.87
C ARG A 52 2.37 8.42 8.85
N ALA A 53 2.27 9.30 7.87
CA ALA A 53 3.22 9.50 6.77
C ALA A 53 3.26 8.32 5.79
N HIS A 54 2.08 7.79 5.47
CA HIS A 54 1.84 6.86 4.38
C HIS A 54 1.02 7.56 3.32
N TYR A 55 1.68 8.03 2.26
CA TYR A 55 1.00 8.69 1.15
C TYR A 55 0.80 7.67 0.03
N PRO A 56 -0.42 7.14 -0.15
CA PRO A 56 -0.68 6.16 -1.18
C PRO A 56 -0.64 6.85 -2.55
N THR A 57 -0.02 6.20 -3.52
CA THR A 57 0.07 6.69 -4.91
C THR A 57 -0.38 5.61 -5.87
N VAL A 58 -1.02 6.01 -6.97
CA VAL A 58 -1.23 5.09 -8.10
C VAL A 58 0.12 4.81 -8.73
N SER A 59 0.46 3.54 -8.97
CA SER A 59 1.72 3.21 -9.63
C SER A 59 1.77 3.84 -11.03
N LEU A 60 2.93 4.39 -11.37
CA LEU A 60 3.18 4.98 -12.70
C LEU A 60 3.38 3.93 -13.79
N THR A 61 3.71 2.69 -13.40
CA THR A 61 4.06 1.60 -14.32
C THR A 61 2.95 0.57 -14.48
N ASP A 62 2.09 0.38 -13.47
CA ASP A 62 0.92 -0.48 -13.54
C ASP A 62 -0.19 0.01 -12.60
N THR A 63 -1.25 0.58 -13.17
CA THR A 63 -2.35 1.19 -12.41
C THR A 63 -3.16 0.21 -11.55
N THR A 64 -2.94 -1.11 -11.67
CA THR A 64 -3.53 -2.11 -10.77
C THR A 64 -2.84 -2.15 -9.39
N TYR A 65 -1.71 -1.47 -9.27
CA TYR A 65 -0.96 -1.33 -8.02
C TYR A 65 -1.15 0.04 -7.38
N MET A 66 -1.27 0.00 -6.05
CA MET A 66 -1.04 1.13 -5.18
C MET A 66 0.37 1.04 -4.59
N GLY A 67 1.12 2.13 -4.70
CA GLY A 67 2.40 2.35 -4.04
C GLY A 67 2.27 3.23 -2.81
N PHE A 68 3.39 3.46 -2.15
CA PHE A 68 3.54 4.47 -1.12
C PHE A 68 4.82 5.26 -1.38
N THR A 69 4.67 6.53 -1.72
CA THR A 69 5.78 7.42 -2.11
C THR A 69 5.54 8.82 -1.57
N ASN A 70 6.59 9.62 -1.42
CA ASN A 70 6.47 11.02 -1.04
C ASN A 70 6.99 11.92 -2.17
N PRO A 71 6.15 12.20 -3.20
CA PRO A 71 6.56 13.02 -4.33
C PRO A 71 6.66 14.51 -3.99
N TYR A 72 6.19 14.93 -2.81
CA TYR A 72 6.04 16.33 -2.42
C TYR A 72 7.29 16.92 -1.77
N VAL A 73 8.18 16.07 -1.26
CA VAL A 73 9.39 16.51 -0.55
C VAL A 73 10.60 15.76 -1.13
N THR A 74 11.47 16.50 -1.79
CA THR A 74 12.74 16.00 -2.31
C THR A 74 13.53 15.28 -1.21
N ASP A 75 14.11 14.14 -1.58
CA ASP A 75 14.84 13.27 -0.66
C ASP A 75 14.06 12.88 0.59
N SER A 76 12.74 12.78 0.49
CA SER A 76 11.92 12.17 1.54
C SER A 76 11.50 10.76 1.16
N GLY A 77 10.68 10.18 2.01
CA GLY A 77 10.05 8.89 1.83
C GLY A 77 8.79 8.80 2.68
N VAL A 78 8.30 7.59 2.86
CA VAL A 78 7.12 7.26 3.66
C VAL A 78 7.49 6.34 4.81
N ASN A 79 6.62 6.25 5.81
CA ASN A 79 6.78 5.28 6.89
C ASN A 79 6.17 3.91 6.53
N LEU A 80 6.42 3.40 5.32
CA LEU A 80 5.80 2.16 4.77
C LEU A 80 5.70 1.07 5.85
N PHE A 81 4.48 0.60 6.15
CA PHE A 81 4.19 -0.37 7.21
C PHE A 81 4.98 -0.19 8.52
N GLN A 82 5.16 1.07 8.95
CA GLN A 82 5.90 1.42 10.17
C GLN A 82 7.40 1.05 10.16
N MET A 83 7.99 0.75 9.00
CA MET A 83 9.38 0.32 8.86
C MET A 83 10.38 1.32 9.46
N VAL A 84 10.09 2.62 9.42
CA VAL A 84 11.01 3.64 9.97
C VAL A 84 11.09 3.55 11.49
N THR A 85 9.98 3.24 12.16
CA THR A 85 10.00 3.02 13.62
C THR A 85 10.54 1.64 13.96
N LEU A 86 10.08 0.60 13.25
CA LEU A 86 10.48 -0.79 13.47
C LEU A 86 11.98 -1.00 13.36
N TYR A 87 12.63 -0.31 12.42
CA TYR A 87 14.06 -0.44 12.15
C TYR A 87 14.85 0.80 12.54
N SER A 88 14.31 1.65 13.41
CA SER A 88 14.93 2.92 13.83
C SER A 88 16.36 2.74 14.36
N ASP A 89 16.65 1.66 15.08
CA ASP A 89 17.99 1.34 15.56
C ASP A 89 18.98 1.05 14.42
N LYS A 90 18.53 0.39 13.35
CA LYS A 90 19.35 0.09 12.17
C LYS A 90 19.51 1.32 11.27
N ILE A 91 18.48 2.16 11.23
CA ILE A 91 18.47 3.44 10.50
C ILE A 91 19.32 4.49 11.24
N GLY A 92 19.42 4.40 12.57
CA GLY A 92 20.02 5.43 13.42
C GLY A 92 19.16 6.70 13.55
N SER A 93 17.86 6.60 13.23
CA SER A 93 16.92 7.74 13.19
C SER A 93 15.48 7.23 13.06
N THR A 94 14.50 8.03 13.50
CA THR A 94 13.07 7.82 13.24
C THR A 94 12.54 8.72 12.11
N ASN A 95 13.42 9.41 11.38
CA ASN A 95 13.05 10.35 10.33
C ASN A 95 12.86 9.65 8.97
N ILE A 96 11.69 9.82 8.36
CA ILE A 96 11.36 9.28 7.03
C ILE A 96 12.30 9.78 5.92
N LYS A 97 12.90 10.98 6.06
CA LYS A 97 13.92 11.48 5.14
C LYS A 97 15.20 10.65 5.21
N THR A 98 15.60 10.21 6.40
CA THR A 98 16.76 9.34 6.58
C THR A 98 16.51 7.98 5.95
N ALA A 99 15.35 7.38 6.21
CA ALA A 99 15.01 6.05 5.69
C ALA A 99 14.79 6.02 4.17
N GLY A 100 14.23 7.10 3.60
CA GLY A 100 14.13 7.32 2.16
C GLY A 100 13.23 6.34 1.39
N ILE A 101 12.31 5.67 2.07
CA ILE A 101 11.48 4.60 1.50
C ILE A 101 10.46 5.20 0.51
N ASN A 102 10.52 4.79 -0.75
CA ASN A 102 9.52 5.09 -1.77
C ASN A 102 9.32 3.84 -2.64
N VAL A 103 8.12 3.28 -2.66
CA VAL A 103 7.84 2.03 -3.37
C VAL A 103 6.62 2.21 -4.25
N ASP A 104 6.81 2.17 -5.57
CA ASP A 104 5.77 2.46 -6.58
C ASP A 104 4.66 1.39 -6.62
N GLN A 105 5.01 0.13 -6.38
CA GLN A 105 4.08 -0.99 -6.47
C GLN A 105 4.12 -1.82 -5.19
N VAL A 106 3.14 -1.65 -4.32
CA VAL A 106 3.07 -2.38 -3.04
C VAL A 106 1.85 -3.29 -3.01
N LEU A 107 0.65 -2.74 -3.19
CA LEU A 107 -0.61 -3.48 -3.08
C LEU A 107 -1.25 -3.65 -4.46
N GLN A 108 -1.41 -4.89 -4.91
CA GLN A 108 -2.18 -5.22 -6.11
C GLN A 108 -3.62 -5.52 -5.72
N PHE A 109 -4.58 -4.88 -6.37
CA PHE A 109 -6.00 -5.14 -6.15
C PHE A 109 -6.52 -6.16 -7.16
N LEU A 110 -7.17 -7.20 -6.64
CA LEU A 110 -7.74 -8.29 -7.42
C LEU A 110 -9.26 -8.32 -7.14
N PRO A 111 -10.07 -7.64 -7.98
CA PRO A 111 -11.53 -7.64 -7.85
C PRO A 111 -12.12 -9.04 -7.96
N ASN A 112 -13.20 -9.28 -7.22
CA ASN A 112 -13.98 -10.50 -7.38
C ASN A 112 -14.85 -10.38 -8.64
N GLU A 113 -14.85 -11.40 -9.50
CA GLU A 113 -15.65 -11.45 -10.73
C GLU A 113 -17.16 -11.25 -10.46
N ASN A 114 -17.61 -11.55 -9.24
CA ASN A 114 -19.02 -11.43 -8.84
C ASN A 114 -19.33 -10.17 -7.99
N ASN A 115 -18.30 -9.41 -7.57
CA ASN A 115 -18.46 -8.20 -6.78
C ASN A 115 -17.22 -7.31 -6.90
N ASP A 116 -17.34 -6.18 -7.59
CA ASP A 116 -16.25 -5.23 -7.80
C ASP A 116 -15.89 -4.44 -6.53
N LYS A 117 -16.77 -4.45 -5.51
CA LYS A 117 -16.59 -3.72 -4.24
C LYS A 117 -15.84 -4.47 -3.16
N ILE A 118 -15.70 -5.78 -3.26
CA ILE A 118 -15.00 -6.60 -2.27
C ILE A 118 -14.06 -7.53 -3.02
N GLY A 119 -12.81 -7.61 -2.58
CA GLY A 119 -11.84 -8.43 -3.29
C GLY A 119 -10.61 -8.77 -2.47
N LYS A 120 -9.64 -9.36 -3.15
CA LYS A 120 -8.34 -9.69 -2.56
C LYS A 120 -7.36 -8.56 -2.84
N VAL A 121 -6.42 -8.39 -1.92
CA VAL A 121 -5.24 -7.58 -2.13
C VAL A 121 -4.00 -8.44 -1.90
N THR A 122 -2.98 -8.29 -2.73
CA THR A 122 -1.69 -8.95 -2.53
C THR A 122 -0.61 -7.90 -2.31
N VAL A 123 0.34 -8.20 -1.42
CA VAL A 123 1.56 -7.41 -1.29
C VAL A 123 2.56 -7.96 -2.29
N LYS A 124 3.01 -7.13 -3.23
CA LYS A 124 4.03 -7.50 -4.20
C LYS A 124 5.29 -7.98 -3.48
N GLU A 125 5.70 -9.21 -3.76
CA GLU A 125 6.96 -9.75 -3.25
C GLU A 125 8.13 -8.96 -3.83
N GLN A 126 8.90 -8.31 -2.96
CA GLN A 126 10.04 -7.49 -3.35
C GLN A 126 10.95 -7.17 -2.15
N GLN A 127 12.16 -6.67 -2.43
CA GLN A 127 13.06 -6.09 -1.43
C GLN A 127 12.82 -4.58 -1.34
N VAL A 128 12.66 -4.07 -0.12
CA VAL A 128 12.54 -2.64 0.16
C VAL A 128 13.87 -2.12 0.67
N LYS A 129 14.46 -1.19 -0.06
CA LYS A 129 15.69 -0.49 0.30
C LYS A 129 15.42 0.55 1.39
N ILE A 130 16.17 0.48 2.49
CA ILE A 130 16.05 1.40 3.64
C ILE A 130 17.43 1.98 3.95
N TYR A 131 17.55 3.30 3.83
CA TYR A 131 18.80 4.01 4.09
C TYR A 131 19.02 4.23 5.58
N LYS A 132 20.28 4.26 5.99
CA LYS A 132 20.70 4.55 7.38
C LYS A 132 21.55 5.80 7.46
N LYS A 133 21.55 6.42 8.63
CA LYS A 133 22.36 7.61 8.92
C LYS A 133 23.84 7.24 8.82
N THR A 134 24.55 7.92 7.92
CA THR A 134 26.00 7.82 7.78
C THR A 134 26.58 9.22 8.00
N GLU A 135 27.47 9.39 8.97
CA GLU A 135 27.98 10.72 9.36
C GLU A 135 28.76 11.42 8.24
N SER A 136 29.37 10.66 7.33
CA SER A 136 30.15 11.16 6.21
C SER A 136 29.36 11.33 4.90
N ALA A 137 28.07 10.98 4.88
CA ALA A 137 27.28 11.04 3.65
C ALA A 137 26.60 12.42 3.53
N GLU A 138 26.96 13.17 2.48
CA GLU A 138 26.33 14.47 2.15
C GLU A 138 25.10 14.30 1.26
N GLU A 139 25.04 13.24 0.45
CA GLU A 139 23.92 12.91 -0.44
C GLU A 139 23.39 11.49 -0.21
N ARG A 140 22.11 11.23 -0.56
CA ARG A 140 21.47 9.90 -0.41
C ARG A 140 22.21 8.79 -1.16
N LYS A 141 22.86 9.11 -2.29
CA LYS A 141 23.62 8.13 -3.07
C LYS A 141 24.83 7.56 -2.29
N ASP A 142 25.35 8.34 -1.34
CA ASP A 142 26.52 8.00 -0.52
C ASP A 142 26.11 7.39 0.85
N MET A 143 24.81 7.35 1.14
CA MET A 143 24.28 6.72 2.33
C MET A 143 24.29 5.19 2.19
N GLU A 144 24.71 4.52 3.25
CA GLU A 144 24.56 3.08 3.35
C GLU A 144 23.07 2.69 3.51
N PHE A 145 22.74 1.46 3.17
CA PHE A 145 21.38 0.94 3.26
C PHE A 145 21.37 -0.54 3.64
N PHE A 146 20.20 -1.01 4.04
CA PHE A 146 19.87 -2.43 4.15
C PHE A 146 18.55 -2.68 3.43
N GLU A 147 18.24 -3.96 3.20
CA GLU A 147 17.02 -4.36 2.50
C GLU A 147 16.15 -5.20 3.42
N ILE A 148 14.84 -5.01 3.30
CA ILE A 148 13.82 -5.82 3.98
C ILE A 148 12.88 -6.36 2.93
N GLY A 149 12.77 -7.69 2.85
CA GLY A 149 11.83 -8.33 1.95
C GLY A 149 10.41 -8.15 2.46
N ILE A 150 9.47 -7.82 1.58
CA ILE A 150 8.04 -7.81 1.89
C ILE A 150 7.28 -8.77 0.99
N SER A 151 6.25 -9.38 1.53
CA SER A 151 5.23 -10.15 0.80
C SER A 151 3.97 -10.23 1.67
N GLY A 152 2.88 -10.80 1.16
CA GLY A 152 1.66 -10.91 1.96
C GLY A 152 0.38 -10.79 1.14
N SER A 153 -0.73 -10.75 1.85
CA SER A 153 -2.05 -10.72 1.24
C SER A 153 -3.11 -10.30 2.25
N GLY A 154 -4.30 -10.01 1.73
CA GLY A 154 -5.47 -9.76 2.54
C GLY A 154 -6.69 -9.50 1.69
N THR A 155 -7.60 -8.66 2.20
CA THR A 155 -8.87 -8.32 1.57
C THR A 155 -9.13 -6.84 1.62
N TYR A 156 -9.95 -6.35 0.70
CA TYR A 156 -10.48 -4.99 0.75
C TYR A 156 -12.01 -5.00 0.67
N ASP A 157 -12.63 -4.02 1.31
CA ASP A 157 -14.06 -3.70 1.20
C ASP A 157 -14.21 -2.21 0.92
N LEU A 158 -14.75 -1.88 -0.25
CA LEU A 158 -14.96 -0.50 -0.71
C LEU A 158 -16.20 0.15 -0.11
N ASN A 159 -17.17 -0.61 0.39
CA ASN A 159 -18.31 -0.05 1.10
C ASN A 159 -17.86 0.48 2.46
N GLU A 160 -16.97 -0.25 3.13
CA GLU A 160 -16.40 0.18 4.41
C GLU A 160 -15.21 1.13 4.23
N GLY A 161 -14.54 1.07 3.09
CA GLY A 161 -13.30 1.80 2.82
C GLY A 161 -12.15 1.24 3.65
N VAL A 162 -12.04 -0.08 3.73
CA VAL A 162 -11.08 -0.80 4.59
C VAL A 162 -10.27 -1.81 3.78
N ILE A 163 -9.01 -1.96 4.14
CA ILE A 163 -8.10 -3.03 3.72
C ILE A 163 -7.61 -3.74 4.97
N ASP A 164 -7.84 -5.04 5.04
CA ASP A 164 -7.25 -5.94 6.02
C ASP A 164 -6.06 -6.64 5.37
N LEU A 165 -4.87 -6.57 5.99
CA LEU A 165 -3.63 -6.99 5.37
C LEU A 165 -2.74 -7.75 6.35
N GLU A 166 -2.20 -8.89 5.92
CA GLU A 166 -1.07 -9.54 6.59
C GLU A 166 0.18 -9.34 5.74
N VAL A 167 1.21 -8.74 6.32
CA VAL A 167 2.50 -8.48 5.66
C VAL A 167 3.58 -9.31 6.34
N ASN A 168 4.32 -10.06 5.54
CA ASN A 168 5.50 -10.80 5.94
C ASN A 168 6.75 -9.97 5.66
N PHE A 169 7.62 -9.86 6.65
CA PHE A 169 8.90 -9.17 6.55
C PHE A 169 10.04 -10.19 6.62
N ASN A 170 10.94 -10.16 5.64
CA ASN A 170 12.20 -10.89 5.70
C ASN A 170 13.29 -9.97 6.24
N GLU A 171 13.66 -10.19 7.50
CA GLU A 171 14.61 -9.37 8.26
C GLU A 171 16.00 -10.00 8.34
N SER A 172 16.26 -11.06 7.55
CA SER A 172 17.52 -11.81 7.59
C SER A 172 18.75 -10.95 7.31
N ALA A 173 18.64 -9.94 6.42
CA ALA A 173 19.72 -9.01 6.09
C ALA A 173 20.21 -8.16 7.27
N ILE A 174 19.40 -8.03 8.33
CA ILE A 174 19.75 -7.32 9.57
C ILE A 174 19.94 -8.26 10.77
N GLY A 175 20.04 -9.57 10.52
CA GLY A 175 20.19 -10.62 11.53
C GLY A 175 18.89 -11.04 12.21
N GLY A 176 17.73 -10.65 11.66
CA GLY A 176 16.41 -11.03 12.14
C GLY A 176 15.87 -12.33 11.53
N ALA A 177 14.60 -12.62 11.77
CA ALA A 177 13.93 -13.79 11.21
C ALA A 177 13.68 -13.60 9.70
N ASN A 178 13.69 -14.71 8.95
CA ASN A 178 13.37 -14.72 7.51
C ASN A 178 11.88 -14.47 7.21
N LYS A 179 11.02 -14.56 8.22
CA LYS A 179 9.59 -14.27 8.13
C LYS A 179 9.06 -13.76 9.48
N VAL A 180 8.73 -12.47 9.52
CA VAL A 180 7.98 -11.85 10.61
C VAL A 180 6.65 -11.38 10.05
N THR A 181 5.55 -11.99 10.46
CA THR A 181 4.20 -11.62 10.01
C THR A 181 3.63 -10.52 10.91
N ARG A 182 3.06 -9.48 10.31
CA ARG A 182 2.40 -8.38 11.02
C ARG A 182 1.07 -8.06 10.34
N LYS A 183 0.03 -7.83 11.12
CA LYS A 183 -1.31 -7.52 10.62
C LYS A 183 -1.53 -6.01 10.61
N TYR A 184 -2.19 -5.52 9.56
CA TYR A 184 -2.50 -4.12 9.35
C TYR A 184 -3.96 -3.94 8.94
N LYS A 185 -4.52 -2.81 9.37
CA LYS A 185 -5.78 -2.25 8.84
C LYS A 185 -5.45 -0.92 8.21
N LEU A 186 -5.86 -0.71 6.96
CA LEU A 186 -5.79 0.57 6.28
C LEU A 186 -7.21 1.03 6.00
N SER A 187 -7.51 2.31 6.19
CA SER A 187 -8.84 2.84 5.90
C SER A 187 -8.80 4.27 5.38
N THR A 188 -9.81 4.63 4.59
CA THR A 188 -10.05 6.01 4.13
C THR A 188 -10.56 6.93 5.24
N LYS A 189 -10.98 6.38 6.39
CA LYS A 189 -11.48 7.11 7.56
C LYS A 189 -10.88 6.55 8.86
N ALA A 190 -10.97 7.33 9.93
CA ALA A 190 -10.58 6.86 11.25
C ALA A 190 -11.45 5.66 11.66
N LEU A 191 -10.83 4.63 12.20
CA LEU A 191 -11.51 3.44 12.72
C LEU A 191 -11.58 3.51 14.26
N GLU A 192 -12.67 3.01 14.81
CA GLU A 192 -12.81 2.69 16.25
C GLU A 192 -12.41 1.23 16.44
N LEU A 193 -11.20 0.99 16.97
CA LEU A 193 -10.53 -0.32 17.05
C LEU A 193 -10.07 -0.66 18.47
#